data_AF-A0AAW2Q8E4-F1
#
_entry.id   AF-A0AAW2Q8E4-F1
#
_cell.length_a   1.000
_cell.length_b   1.000
_cell.length_c   1.000
_cell.angle_alpha   90.00
_cell.angle_beta   90.00
_cell.angle_gamma   90.00
#
_symmetry.space_group_name_H-M   'P 1'
#
loop_
_entity.id
_entity.type
_entity.pdbx_description
1 polymer ?
#
loop_
_entity_poly.entity_id
_entity_poly.type
_entity_poly.pdbx_seq_one_letter_code
_entity_poly.pdbx_strand_id
1 'polypeptide(L)'
;MEVIFDRQTAIRLSGMSEKAYNRSFNSMQNGIGVKNKLDIRELAIQFGCVRLIPIAHKGFSLFKDRFLASLPPSRKGSTDFSRPVFTAVAFYLCAKKTKDKFKLIELAGTSESEFSSVSTSMLELCFDVFGRAKEKKDSKKIKGNRELLDALPEKRRLEDGSISSDDGEEPSAYKKRKQTERHDFDEWKSTVLKSNKRSKTEAPAMRTKTRQSTLDFLKRVPRTTADAS
;
A
#
# COMPACT_ATOMS: atom_id res chain seq x y z
N MET A 1 -33.54 34.45 -0.76
CA MET A 1 -33.67 34.38 0.70
C MET A 1 -32.70 33.31 1.19
N GLU A 2 -31.56 33.70 1.72
CA GLU A 2 -30.74 32.77 2.51
C GLU A 2 -31.41 32.64 3.87
N VAL A 3 -32.10 31.51 4.09
CA VAL A 3 -32.69 31.19 5.39
C VAL A 3 -31.55 30.80 6.31
N ILE A 4 -31.39 31.52 7.42
CA ILE A 4 -30.37 31.21 8.44
C ILE A 4 -30.80 29.91 9.12
N PHE A 5 -30.08 28.83 8.83
CA PHE A 5 -30.33 27.52 9.41
C PHE A 5 -29.36 27.26 10.56
N ASP A 6 -29.88 27.20 11.79
CA ASP A 6 -29.09 26.79 12.94
C ASP A 6 -28.96 25.26 12.99
N ARG A 7 -27.82 24.78 12.49
CA ARG A 7 -27.48 23.35 12.44
C ARG A 7 -27.41 22.73 13.83
N GLN A 8 -26.97 23.45 14.86
CA GLN A 8 -26.81 22.89 16.21
C GLN A 8 -28.18 22.65 16.85
N THR A 9 -29.12 23.58 16.66
CA THR A 9 -30.51 23.38 17.08
C THR A 9 -31.16 22.25 16.29
N ALA A 10 -30.92 22.13 14.98
CA ALA A 10 -31.45 21.02 14.19
C ALA A 10 -30.95 19.64 14.64
N ILE A 11 -29.64 19.51 14.96
CA ILE A 11 -29.07 18.26 15.50
C ILE A 11 -29.70 17.91 16.85
N ARG A 12 -29.88 18.93 17.73
CA ARG A 12 -30.53 18.74 19.03
C ARG A 12 -31.98 18.30 18.88
N LEU A 13 -32.73 18.91 17.97
CA LEU A 13 -34.13 18.57 17.71
C LEU A 13 -34.31 17.24 17.00
N SER A 14 -33.34 16.79 16.19
CA SER A 14 -33.41 15.49 15.54
C SER A 14 -33.15 14.32 16.50
N GLY A 15 -32.62 14.57 17.70
CA GLY A 15 -32.25 13.52 18.66
C GLY A 15 -31.12 12.61 18.18
N MET A 16 -30.31 13.08 17.22
CA MET A 16 -29.24 12.30 16.59
C MET A 16 -27.88 12.82 17.07
N SER A 17 -26.87 11.96 17.06
CA SER A 17 -25.49 12.46 17.14
C SER A 17 -25.16 13.28 15.90
N GLU A 18 -24.29 14.28 16.03
CA GLU A 18 -23.88 15.16 14.91
C GLU A 18 -23.41 14.35 13.68
N LYS A 19 -22.63 13.29 13.90
CA LYS A 19 -22.18 12.39 12.81
C LYS A 19 -23.34 11.64 12.15
N ALA A 20 -24.34 11.21 12.92
CA ALA A 20 -25.51 10.52 12.37
C ALA A 20 -26.44 11.50 11.62
N TYR A 21 -26.60 12.72 12.14
CA TYR A 21 -27.33 13.80 11.48
C TYR A 21 -26.69 14.11 10.12
N ASN A 22 -25.37 14.36 10.08
CA ASN A 22 -24.67 14.69 8.84
C ASN A 22 -24.78 13.61 7.79
N ARG A 23 -24.67 12.33 8.17
CA ARG A 23 -24.86 11.22 7.24
C ARG A 23 -26.27 11.22 6.63
N SER A 24 -27.28 11.43 7.47
CA SER A 24 -28.69 11.44 7.05
C SER A 24 -29.01 12.67 6.20
N PHE A 25 -28.49 13.84 6.59
CA PHE A 25 -28.62 15.09 5.87
C PHE A 25 -27.95 15.02 4.49
N ASN A 26 -26.71 14.53 4.41
CA ASN A 26 -26.03 14.33 3.14
C ASN A 26 -26.76 13.30 2.26
N SER A 27 -27.28 12.22 2.84
CA SER A 27 -28.09 11.23 2.10
C SER A 27 -29.37 11.87 1.54
N MET A 28 -30.02 12.71 2.33
CA MET A 28 -31.23 13.43 1.92
C MET A 28 -30.90 14.44 0.81
N GLN A 29 -29.85 15.24 0.96
CA GLN A 29 -29.41 16.19 -0.06
C GLN A 29 -29.07 15.49 -1.39
N ASN A 30 -28.35 14.37 -1.32
CA ASN A 30 -28.03 13.56 -2.49
C ASN A 30 -29.28 12.92 -3.12
N GLY A 31 -30.25 12.46 -2.30
CA GLY A 31 -31.51 11.88 -2.77
C GLY A 31 -32.45 12.88 -3.43
N ILE A 32 -32.50 14.12 -2.93
CA ILE A 32 -33.32 15.21 -3.51
C ILE A 32 -32.59 15.88 -4.69
N GLY A 33 -31.31 15.55 -4.91
CA GLY A 33 -30.51 16.15 -6.00
C GLY A 33 -30.11 17.60 -5.73
N VAL A 34 -30.14 18.05 -4.46
CA VAL A 34 -29.62 19.36 -4.07
C VAL A 34 -28.09 19.27 -4.12
N LYS A 35 -27.52 19.64 -5.27
CA LYS A 35 -26.07 19.62 -5.48
C LYS A 35 -25.43 20.76 -4.69
N ASN A 36 -24.65 20.41 -3.67
CA ASN A 36 -23.80 21.38 -2.98
C ASN A 36 -22.78 21.93 -3.99
N LYS A 37 -22.93 23.20 -4.38
CA LYS A 37 -22.02 23.83 -5.34
C LYS A 37 -20.77 24.26 -4.57
N LEU A 38 -19.74 23.42 -4.61
CA LEU A 38 -18.41 23.80 -4.12
C LEU A 38 -17.55 24.28 -5.27
N ASP A 39 -17.10 25.53 -5.18
CA ASP A 39 -16.11 26.08 -6.11
C ASP A 39 -14.69 25.97 -5.55
N ILE A 40 -13.71 25.77 -6.45
CA ILE A 40 -12.28 25.70 -6.11
C ILE A 40 -11.84 27.01 -5.46
N ARG A 41 -12.37 28.15 -5.94
CA ARG A 41 -12.06 29.47 -5.40
C ARG A 41 -12.54 29.63 -3.96
N GLU A 42 -13.78 29.21 -3.68
CA GLU A 42 -14.36 29.32 -2.34
C GLU A 42 -13.62 28.44 -1.33
N LEU A 43 -13.30 27.19 -1.71
CA LEU A 43 -12.43 26.31 -0.94
C LEU A 43 -11.05 26.96 -0.72
N ALA A 44 -10.45 27.54 -1.75
CA ALA A 44 -9.15 28.19 -1.63
C ALA A 44 -9.18 29.40 -0.68
N ILE A 45 -10.29 30.15 -0.61
CA ILE A 45 -10.45 31.25 0.35
C ILE A 45 -10.62 30.68 1.77
N GLN A 46 -11.53 29.72 1.97
CA GLN A 46 -11.79 29.10 3.28
C GLN A 46 -10.53 28.45 3.90
N PHE A 47 -9.70 27.81 3.07
CA PHE A 47 -8.47 27.14 3.52
C PHE A 47 -7.20 28.02 3.43
N GLY A 48 -7.33 29.27 2.97
CA GLY A 48 -6.22 30.23 2.81
C GLY A 48 -5.20 29.85 1.74
N CYS A 49 -5.60 29.08 0.72
CA CYS A 49 -4.74 28.51 -0.32
C CYS A 49 -5.01 29.10 -1.71
N VAL A 50 -5.20 30.41 -1.81
CA VAL A 50 -5.52 31.13 -3.07
C VAL A 50 -4.47 30.86 -4.17
N ARG A 51 -3.20 30.64 -3.79
CA ARG A 51 -2.10 30.35 -4.72
C ARG A 51 -2.26 29.03 -5.48
N LEU A 52 -3.07 28.09 -4.96
CA LEU A 52 -3.28 26.78 -5.56
C LEU A 52 -4.44 26.75 -6.56
N ILE A 53 -5.27 27.80 -6.64
CA ILE A 53 -6.42 27.90 -7.54
C ILE A 53 -6.05 27.54 -8.99
N PRO A 54 -4.99 28.13 -9.60
CA PRO A 54 -4.68 27.86 -11.00
C PRO A 54 -4.24 26.41 -11.24
N ILE A 55 -3.51 25.84 -10.27
CA ILE A 55 -3.02 24.46 -10.34
C ILE A 55 -4.20 23.49 -10.19
N ALA A 56 -5.11 23.77 -9.26
CA ALA A 56 -6.31 22.96 -9.03
C ALA A 56 -7.25 22.97 -10.23
N HIS A 57 -7.52 24.14 -10.85
CA HIS A 57 -8.32 24.22 -12.08
C HIS A 57 -7.66 23.48 -13.25
N LYS A 58 -6.34 23.62 -13.42
CA LYS A 58 -5.61 22.92 -14.47
C LYS A 58 -5.64 21.40 -14.26
N GLY A 59 -5.38 20.95 -13.04
CA GLY A 59 -5.45 19.52 -12.68
C GLY A 59 -6.84 18.94 -12.85
N PHE A 60 -7.87 19.69 -12.45
CA PHE A 60 -9.26 19.27 -12.62
C PHE A 60 -9.69 19.19 -14.09
N SER A 61 -9.24 20.14 -14.93
CA SER A 61 -9.53 20.11 -16.38
C SER A 61 -8.85 18.93 -17.05
N LEU A 62 -7.57 18.69 -16.77
CA LEU A 62 -6.83 17.53 -17.28
C LEU A 62 -7.42 16.21 -16.79
N PHE A 63 -7.93 16.17 -15.56
CA PHE A 63 -8.63 15.00 -15.06
C PHE A 63 -9.88 14.69 -15.87
N LYS A 64 -10.71 15.69 -16.21
CA LYS A 64 -11.90 15.47 -17.05
C LYS A 64 -11.53 14.86 -18.39
N ASP A 65 -10.54 15.43 -19.06
CA ASP A 65 -10.11 14.98 -20.38
C ASP A 65 -9.59 13.54 -20.34
N ARG A 66 -8.71 13.24 -19.38
CA ARG A 66 -8.13 11.89 -19.22
C ARG A 66 -9.12 10.87 -18.71
N PHE A 67 -10.04 11.26 -17.83
CA PHE A 67 -11.08 10.38 -17.33
C PHE A 67 -12.05 9.99 -18.45
N LEU A 68 -12.43 10.94 -19.32
CA LEU A 68 -13.24 10.66 -20.51
C LEU A 68 -12.49 9.82 -21.55
N ALA A 69 -11.18 9.98 -21.68
CA ALA A 69 -10.34 9.14 -22.54
C ALA A 69 -10.20 7.70 -22.01
N SER A 70 -10.10 7.54 -20.68
CA SER A 70 -9.97 6.24 -20.03
C SER A 70 -11.29 5.47 -19.92
N LEU A 71 -12.44 6.13 -20.09
CA LEU A 71 -13.75 5.50 -19.97
C LEU A 71 -14.26 4.90 -21.29
N PRO A 72 -14.87 3.69 -21.25
CA PRO A 72 -15.61 3.15 -22.38
C PRO A 72 -16.74 4.08 -22.81
N PRO A 73 -17.08 4.16 -24.12
CA PRO A 73 -18.12 5.05 -24.66
C PRO A 73 -19.48 4.93 -23.94
N SER A 74 -19.82 3.74 -23.47
CA SER A 74 -21.05 3.45 -22.71
C SER A 74 -21.12 4.17 -21.36
N ARG A 75 -19.99 4.52 -20.74
CA ARG A 75 -19.92 5.18 -19.43
C ARG A 75 -19.67 6.68 -19.51
N LYS A 76 -19.34 7.23 -20.69
CA LYS A 76 -19.03 8.67 -20.86
C LYS A 76 -20.23 9.57 -20.58
N GLY A 77 -21.45 9.10 -20.85
CA GLY A 77 -22.69 9.86 -20.62
C GLY A 77 -23.20 9.82 -19.18
N SER A 78 -22.74 8.87 -18.35
CA SER A 78 -23.24 8.70 -16.98
C SER A 78 -22.38 9.38 -15.91
N THR A 79 -21.29 10.04 -16.30
CA THR A 79 -20.34 10.60 -15.34
C THR A 79 -20.67 12.05 -15.03
N ASP A 80 -21.10 12.29 -13.80
CA ASP A 80 -21.41 13.63 -13.32
C ASP A 80 -20.19 14.28 -12.66
N PHE A 81 -19.44 15.09 -13.42
CA PHE A 81 -18.34 15.91 -12.87
C PHE A 81 -18.81 17.13 -12.06
N SER A 82 -20.13 17.40 -12.00
CA SER A 82 -20.68 18.47 -11.14
C SER A 82 -20.72 18.08 -9.67
N ARG A 83 -20.40 16.82 -9.33
CA ARG A 83 -20.30 16.39 -7.94
C ARG A 83 -19.15 17.14 -7.23
N PRO A 84 -19.41 17.76 -6.07
CA PRO A 84 -18.42 18.53 -5.33
C PRO A 84 -17.21 17.70 -4.86
N VAL A 85 -17.33 16.38 -4.82
CA VAL A 85 -16.25 15.43 -4.50
C VAL A 85 -15.04 15.65 -5.37
N PHE A 86 -15.24 15.75 -6.69
CA PHE A 86 -14.11 15.86 -7.61
C PHE A 86 -13.39 17.19 -7.42
N THR A 87 -14.14 18.27 -7.18
CA THR A 87 -13.59 19.59 -6.84
C THR A 87 -12.78 19.55 -5.54
N ALA A 88 -13.34 18.97 -4.48
CA ALA A 88 -12.70 18.86 -3.16
C ALA A 88 -11.43 17.99 -3.21
N VAL A 89 -11.46 16.87 -3.94
CA VAL A 89 -10.31 15.98 -4.11
C VAL A 89 -9.21 16.65 -4.94
N ALA A 90 -9.54 17.34 -6.02
CA ALA A 90 -8.55 18.05 -6.84
C ALA A 90 -7.83 19.12 -6.00
N PHE A 91 -8.59 19.86 -5.19
CA PHE A 91 -8.05 20.83 -4.26
C PHE A 91 -7.17 20.18 -3.18
N TYR A 92 -7.62 19.06 -2.60
CA TYR A 92 -6.85 18.31 -1.59
C TYR A 92 -5.50 17.81 -2.12
N LEU A 93 -5.48 17.29 -3.35
CA LEU A 93 -4.26 16.83 -4.00
C LEU A 93 -3.29 18.00 -4.27
N CYS A 94 -3.81 19.17 -4.65
CA CYS A 94 -3.00 20.39 -4.79
C CYS A 94 -2.47 20.93 -3.45
N ALA A 95 -3.25 20.82 -2.37
CA ALA A 95 -2.89 21.32 -1.04
C ALA A 95 -1.83 20.48 -0.31
N LYS A 96 -1.33 19.41 -0.93
CA LYS A 96 -0.22 18.56 -0.49
C LYS A 96 -0.35 18.19 1.00
N LYS A 97 -1.25 17.25 1.35
CA LYS A 97 -1.42 16.57 2.66
C LYS A 97 -1.48 17.44 3.94
N THR A 98 -1.35 18.76 3.87
CA THR A 98 -1.21 19.65 5.03
C THR A 98 -2.52 20.27 5.49
N LYS A 99 -3.66 19.90 4.88
CA LYS A 99 -4.98 20.46 5.17
C LYS A 99 -5.97 19.37 5.57
N ASP A 100 -6.93 19.74 6.42
CA ASP A 100 -7.88 18.84 7.08
C ASP A 100 -8.74 18.07 6.07
N LYS A 101 -8.40 16.80 5.84
CA LYS A 101 -9.17 15.85 5.01
C LYS A 101 -10.64 15.79 5.47
N PHE A 102 -10.88 15.77 6.78
CA PHE A 102 -12.22 15.68 7.36
C PHE A 102 -13.11 16.88 7.01
N LYS A 103 -12.57 18.10 7.03
CA LYS A 103 -13.33 19.31 6.68
C LYS A 103 -13.75 19.31 5.20
N LEU A 104 -12.87 18.83 4.31
CA LEU A 104 -13.18 18.70 2.89
C LEU A 104 -14.26 17.63 2.63
N ILE A 105 -14.22 16.51 3.36
CA ILE A 105 -15.24 15.46 3.28
C ILE A 105 -16.60 15.98 3.76
N GLU A 106 -16.62 16.74 4.85
CA GLU A 106 -17.84 17.36 5.39
C GLU A 106 -18.42 18.39 4.43
N LEU A 107 -17.61 19.29 3.89
CA LEU A 107 -18.03 20.29 2.91
C LEU A 107 -18.53 19.63 1.61
N ALA A 108 -17.84 18.59 1.14
CA ALA A 108 -18.23 17.82 -0.03
C ALA A 108 -19.48 16.96 0.20
N GLY A 109 -19.89 16.75 1.45
CA GLY A 109 -21.07 15.96 1.80
C GLY A 109 -20.92 14.46 1.50
N THR A 110 -19.70 13.91 1.55
CA THR A 110 -19.44 12.54 1.08
C THR A 110 -18.86 11.61 2.12
N SER A 111 -18.82 10.32 1.78
CA SER A 111 -18.15 9.31 2.61
C SER A 111 -16.64 9.40 2.46
N GLU A 112 -15.92 9.01 3.51
CA GLU A 112 -14.45 8.97 3.47
C GLU A 112 -13.92 7.95 2.44
N SER A 113 -14.64 6.84 2.25
CA SER A 113 -14.30 5.81 1.27
C SER A 113 -14.41 6.32 -0.16
N GLU A 114 -15.49 7.05 -0.50
CA GLU A 114 -15.64 7.70 -1.81
C GLU A 114 -14.52 8.71 -2.05
N PHE A 115 -14.26 9.57 -1.06
CA PHE A 115 -13.19 10.55 -1.16
C PHE A 115 -11.84 9.89 -1.42
N SER A 116 -11.53 8.82 -0.67
CA SER A 116 -10.25 8.10 -0.81
C SER A 116 -10.14 7.37 -2.15
N SER A 117 -11.23 6.76 -2.63
CA SER A 117 -11.30 6.12 -3.94
C SER A 117 -11.09 7.12 -5.08
N VAL A 118 -11.83 8.24 -5.09
CA VAL A 118 -11.68 9.30 -6.10
C VAL A 118 -10.29 9.93 -6.03
N SER A 119 -9.72 10.10 -4.83
CA SER A 119 -8.35 10.62 -4.67
C SER A 119 -7.29 9.73 -5.29
N THR A 120 -7.45 8.40 -5.18
CA THR A 120 -6.52 7.43 -5.78
C THR A 120 -6.65 7.46 -7.29
N SER A 121 -7.88 7.39 -7.82
CA SER A 121 -8.15 7.43 -9.25
C SER A 121 -7.66 8.73 -9.91
N MET A 122 -7.88 9.89 -9.26
CA MET A 122 -7.41 11.17 -9.78
C MET A 122 -5.88 11.30 -9.72
N LEU A 123 -5.25 10.73 -8.69
CA LEU A 123 -3.79 10.68 -8.59
C LEU A 123 -3.17 9.77 -9.68
N GLU A 124 -3.79 8.64 -10.00
CA GLU A 124 -3.32 7.72 -11.05
C GLU A 124 -3.42 8.36 -12.44
N LEU A 125 -4.56 8.97 -12.76
CA LEU A 125 -4.78 9.58 -14.08
C LEU A 125 -4.00 10.89 -14.28
N CYS A 126 -3.80 11.66 -13.21
CA CYS A 126 -3.14 12.97 -13.25
C CYS A 126 -1.87 13.02 -12.38
N PHE A 127 -1.09 11.94 -12.37
CA PHE A 127 0.17 11.86 -11.63
C PHE A 127 1.18 12.95 -12.06
N ASP A 128 1.14 13.37 -13.32
CA ASP A 128 1.96 14.46 -13.81
C ASP A 128 1.60 15.82 -13.20
N VAL A 129 0.36 16.07 -12.79
CA VAL A 129 -0.04 17.36 -12.20
C VAL A 129 0.07 17.31 -10.67
N PHE A 130 -0.41 16.23 -10.06
CA PHE A 130 -0.49 16.08 -8.60
C PHE A 130 0.70 15.33 -8.00
N GLY A 131 1.36 14.46 -8.77
CA GLY A 131 2.51 13.63 -8.35
C GLY A 131 3.88 14.28 -8.59
N ARG A 132 3.94 15.41 -9.31
CA ARG A 132 5.17 16.23 -9.51
C ARG A 132 5.71 16.91 -8.25
N ALA A 133 5.20 16.56 -7.06
CA ALA A 133 5.69 17.03 -5.78
C ALA A 133 6.86 16.21 -5.20
N LYS A 134 7.29 15.12 -5.87
CA LYS A 134 8.72 14.78 -5.86
C LYS A 134 9.37 15.71 -6.87
N GLU A 135 9.68 16.93 -6.42
CA GLU A 135 10.76 17.70 -6.99
C GLU A 135 11.88 16.70 -7.28
N LYS A 136 12.17 16.46 -8.57
CA LYS A 136 13.33 15.69 -8.93
C LYS A 136 14.48 16.51 -8.37
N LYS A 137 14.95 16.13 -7.18
CA LYS A 137 16.24 16.56 -6.65
C LYS A 137 17.20 16.40 -7.82
N ASP A 138 17.77 17.50 -8.28
CA ASP A 138 18.58 17.54 -9.51
C ASP A 138 19.40 16.27 -9.62
N SER A 139 19.37 15.61 -10.78
CA SER A 139 20.20 14.43 -11.05
C SER A 139 21.69 14.71 -10.76
N LYS A 140 22.10 15.99 -10.79
CA LYS A 140 23.41 16.49 -10.34
C LYS A 140 23.70 16.38 -8.84
N LYS A 141 22.67 16.33 -7.98
CA LYS A 141 22.79 16.23 -6.51
C LYS A 141 22.71 14.78 -5.99
N ILE A 142 22.47 13.81 -6.88
CA ILE A 142 22.67 12.37 -6.62
C ILE A 142 24.14 12.04 -6.98
N LYS A 143 25.08 12.79 -6.39
CA LYS A 143 26.52 12.57 -6.52
C LYS A 143 26.97 11.71 -5.34
N GLY A 144 26.66 10.42 -5.41
CA GLY A 144 27.15 9.43 -4.45
C GLY A 144 27.67 8.16 -5.12
N ASN A 145 27.06 7.75 -6.24
CA ASN A 145 27.38 6.46 -6.88
C ASN A 145 27.60 6.52 -8.40
N ARG A 146 27.75 7.72 -8.99
CA ARG A 146 27.99 7.82 -10.45
C ARG A 146 29.43 7.45 -10.84
N GLU A 147 30.40 7.64 -9.94
CA GLU A 147 31.79 7.20 -10.14
C GLU A 147 31.92 5.67 -10.20
N LEU A 148 31.02 4.92 -9.54
CA LEU A 148 31.01 3.44 -9.62
C LEU A 148 30.49 2.92 -10.97
N LEU A 149 29.72 3.72 -11.71
CA LEU A 149 29.19 3.35 -13.02
C LEU A 149 30.10 3.75 -14.18
N ASP A 150 30.92 4.79 -14.01
CA ASP A 150 31.93 5.21 -15.01
C ASP A 150 33.26 4.43 -14.89
N ALA A 151 33.41 3.56 -13.89
CA ALA A 151 34.61 2.73 -13.68
C ALA A 151 34.53 1.32 -14.30
N LEU A 152 33.64 1.09 -15.28
CA LEU A 152 33.70 -0.15 -16.06
C LEU A 152 34.64 0.05 -17.25
N PRO A 153 35.76 -0.69 -17.33
CA PRO A 153 36.68 -0.56 -18.45
C PRO A 153 36.00 -1.00 -19.75
N GLU A 154 36.00 -0.06 -20.68
CA GLU A 154 35.66 -0.20 -22.09
C GLU A 154 36.57 -1.23 -22.78
N LYS A 155 36.15 -2.50 -22.85
CA LYS A 155 36.64 -3.54 -23.78
C LYS A 155 35.53 -4.59 -23.93
N ARG A 156 35.04 -5.02 -25.08
CA ARG A 156 35.42 -4.92 -26.50
C ARG A 156 34.16 -5.18 -27.34
N ARG A 157 34.10 -4.59 -28.53
CA ARG A 157 33.12 -4.90 -29.59
C ARG A 157 33.44 -6.23 -30.29
N LEU A 158 32.36 -6.83 -30.82
CA LEU A 158 32.21 -7.63 -32.04
C LEU A 158 32.91 -9.01 -32.18
N GLU A 159 32.08 -9.93 -32.66
CA GLU A 159 32.32 -10.98 -33.67
C GLU A 159 32.36 -12.45 -33.23
N ASP A 160 31.73 -13.20 -34.12
CA ASP A 160 31.35 -14.59 -34.28
C ASP A 160 32.27 -15.69 -33.71
N GLY A 161 31.64 -16.83 -33.38
CA GLY A 161 32.26 -18.14 -33.49
C GLY A 161 32.99 -18.73 -32.28
N SER A 162 32.68 -20.01 -32.06
CA SER A 162 33.51 -21.07 -31.44
C SER A 162 33.36 -21.37 -29.95
N ILE A 163 33.23 -22.69 -29.72
CA ILE A 163 32.99 -23.39 -28.47
C ILE A 163 34.35 -23.88 -27.97
N SER A 164 34.76 -23.57 -26.74
CA SER A 164 35.82 -24.28 -25.97
C SER A 164 35.89 -23.65 -24.58
N SER A 165 35.40 -24.32 -23.53
CA SER A 165 36.16 -25.18 -22.60
C SER A 165 37.18 -24.45 -21.72
N ASP A 166 36.91 -24.54 -20.42
CA ASP A 166 37.83 -24.67 -19.29
C ASP A 166 38.18 -23.45 -18.41
N ASP A 167 38.04 -23.74 -17.11
CA ASP A 167 38.44 -23.05 -15.88
C ASP A 167 37.86 -21.69 -15.41
N GLY A 168 37.25 -21.74 -14.21
CA GLY A 168 37.16 -20.60 -13.29
C GLY A 168 35.76 -20.11 -12.89
N GLU A 169 34.75 -20.98 -12.80
CA GLU A 169 33.39 -20.55 -12.42
C GLU A 169 33.26 -20.35 -10.90
N GLU A 170 33.48 -19.11 -10.44
CA GLU A 170 33.21 -18.72 -9.07
C GLU A 170 31.72 -18.95 -8.76
N PRO A 171 31.36 -19.83 -7.81
CA PRO A 171 29.97 -20.20 -7.60
C PRO A 171 29.15 -18.99 -7.12
N SER A 172 27.98 -18.78 -7.72
CA SER A 172 27.06 -17.70 -7.33
C SER A 172 26.80 -17.69 -5.81
N ALA A 173 26.55 -16.52 -5.23
CA ALA A 173 26.41 -16.35 -3.78
C ALA A 173 25.39 -17.32 -3.14
N TYR A 174 24.35 -17.69 -3.88
CA TYR A 174 23.38 -18.71 -3.46
C TYR A 174 23.99 -20.12 -3.39
N LYS A 175 24.81 -20.49 -4.38
CA LYS A 175 25.49 -21.79 -4.46
C LYS A 175 26.54 -21.93 -3.37
N LYS A 176 27.30 -20.84 -3.07
CA LYS A 176 28.22 -20.76 -1.92
C LYS A 176 27.49 -20.99 -0.61
N ARG A 177 26.43 -20.24 -0.34
CA ARG A 177 25.64 -20.35 0.91
C ARG A 177 25.09 -21.77 1.13
N LYS A 178 24.53 -22.39 0.10
CA LYS A 178 24.00 -23.77 0.18
C LYS A 178 25.10 -24.80 0.44
N GLN A 179 26.33 -24.55 0.01
CA GLN A 179 27.47 -25.42 0.24
C GLN A 179 28.00 -25.28 1.67
N THR A 180 28.02 -24.05 2.21
CA THR A 180 28.37 -23.79 3.62
C THR A 180 27.37 -24.44 4.58
N GLU A 181 26.06 -24.26 4.34
CA GLU A 181 25.00 -24.86 5.16
C GLU A 181 25.06 -26.41 5.17
N ARG A 182 25.49 -27.03 4.04
CA ARG A 182 25.70 -28.49 3.97
C ARG A 182 26.92 -28.93 4.79
N HIS A 183 28.01 -28.17 4.72
CA HIS A 183 29.22 -28.46 5.47
C HIS A 183 28.97 -28.38 6.98
N ASP A 184 28.25 -27.34 7.42
CA ASP A 184 27.88 -27.16 8.83
C ASP A 184 27.01 -28.32 9.34
N PHE A 185 26.09 -28.82 8.52
CA PHE A 185 25.26 -29.98 8.86
C PHE A 185 26.08 -31.28 8.99
N ASP A 186 27.00 -31.53 8.07
CA ASP A 186 27.83 -32.74 8.09
C ASP A 186 28.85 -32.73 9.25
N GLU A 187 29.37 -31.55 9.60
CA GLU A 187 30.24 -31.36 10.76
C GLU A 187 29.48 -31.60 12.08
N TRP A 188 28.28 -31.03 12.22
CA TRP A 188 27.42 -31.28 13.38
C TRP A 188 27.08 -32.77 13.50
N LYS A 189 26.67 -33.41 12.40
CA LYS A 189 26.31 -34.84 12.38
C LYS A 189 27.50 -35.72 12.77
N SER A 190 28.70 -35.41 12.26
CA SER A 190 29.93 -36.13 12.59
C SER A 190 30.30 -35.96 14.07
N THR A 191 30.09 -34.77 14.63
CA THR A 191 30.33 -34.47 16.05
C THR A 191 29.38 -35.26 16.95
N VAL A 192 28.08 -35.28 16.63
CA VAL A 192 27.08 -36.07 17.37
C VAL A 192 27.41 -37.56 17.34
N LEU A 193 27.79 -38.10 16.18
CA LEU A 193 28.16 -39.51 16.04
C LEU A 193 29.44 -39.85 16.82
N LYS A 194 30.45 -38.96 16.84
CA LYS A 194 31.67 -39.14 17.64
C LYS A 194 31.38 -39.09 19.13
N SER A 195 30.56 -38.15 19.60
CA SER A 195 30.16 -38.06 21.01
C SER A 195 29.39 -39.29 21.48
N ASN A 196 28.48 -39.82 20.65
CA ASN A 196 27.73 -41.05 20.96
C ASN A 196 28.62 -42.31 20.96
N LYS A 197 29.66 -42.34 20.10
CA LYS A 197 30.67 -43.42 20.14
C LYS A 197 31.58 -43.32 21.36
N ARG A 198 32.01 -42.12 21.76
CA ARG A 198 32.80 -41.90 23.00
C ARG A 198 32.05 -42.36 24.25
N SER A 199 30.74 -42.09 24.34
CA SER A 199 29.90 -42.59 25.43
C SER A 199 29.73 -44.12 25.46
N LYS A 200 30.11 -44.84 24.40
CA LYS A 200 30.09 -46.31 24.36
C LYS A 200 31.45 -46.94 24.71
N THR A 201 32.54 -46.20 24.63
CA THR A 201 33.91 -46.75 24.78
C THR A 201 34.61 -46.28 26.05
N GLU A 202 34.17 -45.18 26.67
CA GLU A 202 34.72 -44.67 27.93
C GLU A 202 33.62 -44.53 28.99
N ALA A 203 33.26 -45.64 29.65
CA ALA A 203 33.02 -45.65 31.10
C ALA A 203 32.76 -47.09 31.62
N PRO A 204 33.56 -47.57 32.59
CA PRO A 204 33.23 -48.71 33.43
C PRO A 204 32.08 -48.38 34.38
N ALA A 205 31.48 -49.44 34.94
CA ALA A 205 30.30 -49.49 35.79
C ALA A 205 30.06 -48.30 36.76
N MET A 206 29.16 -47.38 36.39
CA MET A 206 28.18 -46.77 37.29
C MET A 206 26.91 -46.44 36.50
N ARG A 207 26.01 -47.44 36.38
CA ARG A 207 24.66 -47.25 35.84
C ARG A 207 23.80 -46.55 36.89
N THR A 208 23.90 -45.24 37.00
CA THR A 208 22.84 -44.43 37.63
C THR A 208 21.63 -44.53 36.70
N LYS A 209 20.63 -45.30 37.12
CA LYS A 209 19.34 -45.47 36.42
C LYS A 209 18.73 -44.09 36.21
N THR A 210 18.94 -43.51 35.03
CA THR A 210 18.17 -42.34 34.59
C THR A 210 16.75 -42.84 34.39
N ARG A 211 15.83 -42.47 35.28
CA ARG A 211 14.40 -42.78 35.18
C ARG A 211 13.89 -42.11 33.92
N GLN A 212 13.84 -42.86 32.82
CA GLN A 212 13.15 -42.43 31.62
C GLN A 212 11.66 -42.51 31.92
N SER A 213 10.98 -41.37 31.95
CA SER A 213 9.52 -41.34 32.06
C SER A 213 8.94 -41.91 30.77
N THR A 214 8.36 -43.11 30.85
CA THR A 214 7.56 -43.66 29.75
C THR A 214 6.32 -42.81 29.59
N LEU A 215 6.15 -42.18 28.42
CA LEU A 215 4.90 -41.54 28.04
C LEU A 215 3.97 -42.62 27.51
N ASP A 216 3.02 -43.05 28.34
CA ASP A 216 1.94 -43.95 27.94
C ASP A 216 0.93 -43.16 27.09
N PHE A 217 1.00 -43.34 25.78
CA PHE A 217 -0.01 -42.81 24.87
C PHE A 217 -1.28 -43.65 25.00
N LEU A 218 -2.33 -43.08 25.60
CA LEU A 218 -3.68 -43.64 25.60
C LEU A 218 -4.09 -43.99 24.17
N LYS A 219 -4.17 -45.29 23.90
CA LYS A 219 -4.63 -45.88 22.64
C LYS A 219 -6.03 -45.33 22.34
N ARG A 220 -6.15 -44.51 21.29
CA ARG A 220 -7.44 -44.01 20.80
C ARG A 220 -8.29 -45.21 20.38
N VAL A 221 -9.31 -45.53 21.18
CA VAL A 221 -10.33 -46.51 20.84
C VAL A 221 -11.14 -45.97 19.67
N PRO A 222 -11.35 -46.73 18.58
CA PRO A 222 -12.22 -46.32 17.47
C PRO A 222 -13.65 -46.15 17.98
N ARG A 223 -14.21 -44.95 17.84
CA ARG A 223 -15.65 -44.73 18.06
C ARG A 223 -16.39 -45.39 16.90
N THR A 224 -17.13 -46.43 17.26
CA THR A 224 -18.16 -47.09 16.47
C THR A 224 -19.16 -46.06 15.93
N THR A 225 -19.44 -46.16 14.64
CA THR A 225 -20.57 -45.50 13.97
C THR A 225 -21.88 -46.05 14.53
N ALA A 226 -22.66 -45.20 15.19
CA ALA A 226 -24.07 -45.41 15.45
C ALA A 226 -24.78 -44.10 15.13
N ASP A 227 -25.57 -44.11 14.06
CA ASP A 227 -26.96 -43.66 14.07
C ASP A 227 -27.51 -43.61 12.63
N ALA A 228 -28.47 -44.50 12.37
CA ALA A 228 -29.47 -44.36 11.32
C ALA A 228 -30.67 -45.24 11.69
N SER A 229 -31.60 -44.67 12.47
CA SER A 229 -33.02 -44.99 12.47
C SER A 229 -33.77 -43.79 13.02
#